data_AF-A0A024UKW4-F1
#
_entry.id   AF-A0A024UKW4-F1
#
_cell.length_a   1.000
_cell.length_b   1.000
_cell.length_c   1.000
_cell.angle_alpha   90.00
_cell.angle_beta   90.00
_cell.angle_gamma   90.00
#
_symmetry.space_group_name_H-M   'P 1'
#
loop_
_entity.id
_entity.type
_entity.pdbx_description
1 polymer ?
#
loop_
_entity_poly.entity_id
_entity_poly.type
_entity_poly.pdbx_seq_one_letter_code
_entity_poly.pdbx_strand_id
1 'polypeptide(L)'
;MSEQDDANKRKKTAFRYSVSADIDLLKEVVMVAPYDAPYGQTSARWEEICDHMRQLHGDSLTTASCRKRFDDLLSAFKKSTLKALRASGTEEEYVERDQLMQDISDMMDVALLRKKAAKQVQERRESDGHLIREAALMSMKRKAAQNDFDHTQAESPPAKLMDNQKSSRQATVRESTSFVASFTLMMEESNRIKAEEIAMKREEIALEQRKLELEQASTIEMMKAMRN
;
A
#
# COMPACT_ATOMS: atom_id res chain seq x y z
N MET A 1 23.75 -42.64 -46.06
CA MET A 1 23.57 -42.73 -44.60
C MET A 1 24.65 -41.85 -44.02
N SER A 2 24.38 -40.67 -43.47
CA SER A 2 23.47 -40.44 -42.35
C SER A 2 23.03 -38.97 -42.27
N GLU A 3 21.89 -38.63 -42.88
CA GLU A 3 21.18 -37.35 -42.61
C GLU A 3 20.10 -37.53 -41.53
N GLN A 4 20.04 -38.72 -40.91
CA GLN A 4 18.99 -39.11 -39.98
C GLN A 4 19.43 -39.06 -38.51
N ASP A 5 20.71 -38.78 -38.23
CA ASP A 5 21.26 -38.68 -36.86
C ASP A 5 21.08 -37.30 -36.22
N ASP A 6 20.84 -36.23 -37.01
CA ASP A 6 20.65 -34.87 -36.47
C ASP A 6 19.18 -34.54 -36.10
N ALA A 7 18.23 -35.37 -36.54
CA ALA A 7 16.81 -35.21 -36.24
C ALA A 7 16.42 -35.65 -34.82
N ASN A 8 17.36 -36.25 -34.08
CA ASN A 8 17.13 -36.77 -32.73
C ASN A 8 17.75 -35.89 -31.62
N LYS A 9 17.83 -34.57 -31.85
CA LYS A 9 17.91 -33.58 -30.75
C LYS A 9 16.67 -33.74 -29.89
N ARG A 10 16.78 -34.66 -28.92
CA ARG A 10 15.76 -35.05 -27.94
C ARG A 10 14.98 -33.80 -27.53
N LYS A 11 13.70 -33.72 -27.90
CA LYS A 11 12.78 -32.72 -27.35
C LYS A 11 12.91 -32.89 -25.83
N LYS A 12 13.52 -31.91 -25.14
CA LYS A 12 13.64 -31.95 -23.68
C LYS A 12 12.23 -32.11 -23.14
N THR A 13 11.96 -33.27 -22.53
CA THR A 13 10.68 -33.56 -21.91
C THR A 13 10.42 -32.50 -20.85
N ALA A 14 9.25 -31.86 -20.91
CA ALA A 14 8.88 -30.85 -19.93
C ALA A 14 8.93 -31.46 -18.52
N PHE A 15 9.47 -30.70 -17.57
CA PHE A 15 9.49 -31.12 -16.17
C PHE A 15 8.07 -31.43 -15.68
N ARG A 16 7.92 -32.55 -14.97
CA ARG A 16 6.63 -32.99 -14.42
C ARG A 16 6.63 -32.75 -12.92
N TYR A 17 5.81 -31.80 -12.47
CA TYR A 17 5.67 -31.47 -11.06
C TYR A 17 5.01 -32.59 -10.27
N SER A 18 5.66 -32.97 -9.17
CA SER A 18 5.11 -33.80 -8.09
C SER A 18 4.64 -32.89 -6.94
N VAL A 19 4.00 -33.47 -5.93
CA VAL A 19 3.57 -32.74 -4.72
C VAL A 19 4.79 -32.21 -3.96
N SER A 20 5.84 -33.02 -3.80
CA SER A 20 7.11 -32.57 -3.20
C SER A 20 7.74 -31.42 -3.99
N ALA A 21 7.76 -31.46 -5.33
CA ALA A 21 8.27 -30.36 -6.14
C ALA A 21 7.40 -29.09 -6.04
N ASP A 22 6.08 -29.24 -5.83
CA ASP A 22 5.21 -28.10 -5.53
C ASP A 22 5.57 -27.49 -4.15
N ILE A 23 5.80 -28.31 -3.13
CA ILE A 23 6.21 -27.85 -1.79
C ILE A 23 7.53 -27.07 -1.88
N ASP A 24 8.53 -27.61 -2.57
CA ASP A 24 9.82 -26.95 -2.76
C ASP A 24 9.65 -25.61 -3.49
N LEU A 25 8.84 -25.58 -4.56
CA LEU A 25 8.51 -24.33 -5.26
C LEU A 25 7.87 -23.30 -4.34
N LEU A 26 6.93 -23.72 -3.48
CA LEU A 26 6.24 -22.82 -2.56
C LEU A 26 7.17 -22.29 -1.47
N LYS A 27 8.07 -23.13 -0.94
CA LYS A 27 9.12 -22.70 0.00
C LYS A 27 10.01 -21.62 -0.61
N GLU A 28 10.42 -21.78 -1.87
CA GLU A 28 11.20 -20.77 -2.58
C GLU A 28 10.39 -19.48 -2.82
N VAL A 29 9.09 -19.57 -3.12
CA VAL A 29 8.22 -18.39 -3.25
C VAL A 29 8.09 -17.65 -1.93
N VAL A 30 8.00 -18.36 -0.79
CA VAL A 30 8.01 -17.75 0.54
C VAL A 30 9.33 -17.01 0.79
N MET A 31 10.45 -17.67 0.49
CA MET A 31 11.79 -17.12 0.75
C MET A 31 12.10 -15.88 -0.11
N VAL A 32 11.87 -15.98 -1.42
CA VAL A 32 12.25 -14.95 -2.39
C VAL A 32 11.20 -13.83 -2.50
N ALA A 33 9.95 -14.12 -2.11
CA ALA A 33 8.82 -13.20 -2.06
C ALA A 33 8.61 -12.38 -3.35
N PRO A 34 8.39 -13.04 -4.52
CA PRO A 34 8.27 -12.34 -5.81
C PRO A 34 7.06 -11.38 -5.88
N TYR A 35 6.05 -11.58 -5.03
CA TYR A 35 4.87 -10.73 -4.90
C TYR A 35 5.15 -9.38 -4.19
N ASP A 36 6.18 -9.33 -3.33
CA ASP A 36 6.62 -8.09 -2.66
C ASP A 36 7.82 -7.43 -3.36
N ALA A 37 8.20 -7.93 -4.54
CA ALA A 37 9.27 -7.35 -5.33
C ALA A 37 8.99 -5.86 -5.65
N PRO A 38 10.03 -5.00 -5.67
CA PRO A 38 9.94 -3.64 -6.19
C PRO A 38 9.51 -3.63 -7.67
N TYR A 39 9.01 -2.48 -8.12
CA TYR A 39 8.61 -2.30 -9.52
C TYR A 39 9.75 -2.70 -10.47
N GLY A 40 9.44 -3.53 -11.46
CA GLY A 40 10.39 -4.04 -12.45
C GLY A 40 11.26 -5.23 -12.00
N GLN A 41 11.23 -5.64 -10.72
CA GLN A 41 12.12 -6.70 -10.19
C GLN A 41 11.46 -8.08 -10.09
N THR A 42 10.14 -8.19 -10.32
CA THR A 42 9.43 -9.47 -10.23
C THR A 42 10.03 -10.56 -11.13
N SER A 43 10.47 -10.21 -12.34
CA SER A 43 11.08 -11.18 -13.26
C SER A 43 12.39 -11.77 -12.72
N ALA A 44 13.26 -10.93 -12.13
CA ALA A 44 14.51 -11.37 -11.54
C ALA A 44 14.27 -12.29 -10.33
N ARG A 45 13.25 -12.01 -9.52
CA ARG A 45 12.86 -12.87 -8.39
C ARG A 45 12.36 -14.24 -8.84
N TRP A 46 11.62 -14.30 -9.94
CA TRP A 46 11.23 -15.58 -10.54
C TRP A 46 12.41 -16.35 -11.12
N GLU A 47 13.40 -15.65 -11.68
CA GLU A 47 14.63 -16.26 -12.19
C GLU A 47 15.44 -16.90 -11.05
N GLU A 48 15.60 -16.20 -9.93
CA GLU A 48 16.22 -16.70 -8.70
C GLU A 48 15.53 -17.97 -8.16
N ILE A 49 14.19 -17.94 -8.05
CA ILE A 49 13.41 -19.13 -7.67
C ILE A 49 13.70 -20.30 -8.64
N CYS A 50 13.80 -20.03 -9.93
CA CYS A 50 14.05 -21.05 -10.92
C CYS A 50 15.47 -21.63 -10.83
N ASP A 51 16.47 -20.81 -10.50
CA ASP A 51 17.83 -21.27 -10.21
C ASP A 51 17.86 -22.22 -9.02
N HIS A 52 17.19 -21.89 -7.91
CA HIS A 52 17.10 -22.76 -6.75
C HIS A 52 16.39 -24.08 -7.10
N MET A 53 15.27 -24.00 -7.83
CA MET A 53 14.54 -25.19 -8.27
C MET A 53 15.35 -26.08 -9.22
N ARG A 54 16.22 -25.51 -10.07
CA ARG A 54 17.16 -26.29 -10.90
C ARG A 54 18.22 -27.00 -10.05
N GLN A 55 18.67 -26.41 -8.95
CA GLN A 55 19.61 -27.08 -8.04
C GLN A 55 18.97 -28.31 -7.38
N LEU A 56 17.66 -28.28 -7.11
CA LEU A 56 16.93 -29.39 -6.47
C LEU A 56 16.45 -30.45 -7.46
N HIS A 57 15.97 -30.05 -8.65
CA HIS A 57 15.27 -30.95 -9.58
C HIS A 57 15.90 -31.03 -10.99
N GLY A 58 17.01 -30.32 -11.23
CA GLY A 58 17.79 -30.34 -12.46
C GLY A 58 17.37 -29.30 -13.53
N ASP A 59 18.20 -29.18 -14.56
CA ASP A 59 18.17 -28.11 -15.57
C ASP A 59 17.00 -28.12 -16.56
N SER A 60 16.02 -28.99 -16.37
CA SER A 60 14.84 -29.07 -17.24
C SER A 60 13.79 -27.99 -16.93
N LEU A 61 13.93 -27.34 -15.77
CA LEU A 61 13.03 -26.28 -15.31
C LEU A 61 13.34 -24.93 -15.94
N THR A 62 12.27 -24.20 -16.28
CA THR A 62 12.33 -22.84 -16.82
C THR A 62 11.57 -21.87 -15.94
N THR A 63 11.99 -20.61 -15.92
CA THR A 63 11.36 -19.55 -15.12
C THR A 63 9.87 -19.43 -15.42
N ALA A 64 9.51 -19.53 -16.70
CA ALA A 64 8.12 -19.54 -17.15
C ALA A 64 7.33 -20.73 -16.58
N SER A 65 7.94 -21.92 -16.50
CA SER A 65 7.28 -23.11 -15.94
C SER A 65 7.05 -23.01 -14.43
N CYS A 66 8.02 -22.49 -13.66
CA CYS A 66 7.87 -22.29 -12.21
C CYS A 66 6.75 -21.29 -11.91
N ARG A 67 6.78 -20.15 -12.60
CA ARG A 67 5.74 -19.12 -12.45
C ARG A 67 4.35 -19.64 -12.83
N LYS A 68 4.24 -20.30 -13.99
CA LYS A 68 2.97 -20.89 -14.43
C LYS A 68 2.45 -21.92 -13.43
N ARG A 69 3.32 -22.79 -12.91
CA ARG A 69 2.92 -23.79 -11.92
C ARG A 69 2.39 -23.15 -10.64
N PHE A 70 3.07 -22.12 -10.15
CA PHE A 70 2.59 -21.35 -9.00
C PHE A 70 1.23 -20.69 -9.28
N ASP A 71 1.05 -20.04 -10.44
CA ASP A 71 -0.22 -19.42 -10.82
C ASP A 71 -1.36 -20.45 -10.89
N ASP A 72 -1.10 -21.65 -11.42
CA ASP A 72 -2.07 -22.76 -11.45
C ASP A 72 -2.43 -23.24 -10.03
N LEU A 73 -1.45 -23.40 -9.13
CA LEU A 73 -1.68 -23.75 -7.73
C LEU A 73 -2.50 -22.68 -7.01
N LEU A 74 -2.16 -21.39 -7.19
CA LEU A 74 -2.90 -20.28 -6.60
C LEU A 74 -4.33 -20.18 -7.12
N SER A 75 -4.53 -20.41 -8.42
CA SER A 75 -5.86 -20.47 -9.03
C SER A 75 -6.70 -21.62 -8.46
N ALA A 76 -6.11 -22.80 -8.28
CA ALA A 76 -6.78 -23.95 -7.69
C ALA A 76 -7.08 -23.73 -6.19
N PHE A 77 -6.16 -23.13 -5.44
CA PHE A 77 -6.35 -22.76 -4.04
C PHE A 77 -7.53 -21.80 -3.86
N LYS A 78 -7.56 -20.71 -4.63
CA LYS A 78 -8.66 -19.72 -4.59
C LYS A 78 -10.02 -20.30 -4.97
N LYS A 79 -10.06 -21.41 -5.69
CA LYS A 79 -11.27 -22.14 -6.06
C LYS A 79 -11.60 -23.30 -5.11
N SER A 80 -10.80 -23.50 -4.06
CA SER A 80 -10.88 -24.65 -3.16
C SER A 80 -10.78 -26.00 -3.88
N THR A 81 -10.05 -26.07 -4.99
CA THR A 81 -9.89 -27.26 -5.84
C THR A 81 -8.51 -27.92 -5.76
N LEU A 82 -7.64 -27.53 -4.81
CA LEU A 82 -6.33 -28.19 -4.60
C LEU A 82 -6.45 -29.69 -4.31
N LYS A 83 -7.55 -30.13 -3.70
CA LYS A 83 -7.83 -31.55 -3.44
C LYS A 83 -7.96 -32.35 -4.75
N ALA A 84 -8.41 -31.73 -5.84
CA ALA A 84 -8.50 -32.38 -7.15
C ALA A 84 -7.13 -32.53 -7.84
N LEU A 85 -6.09 -31.81 -7.36
CA LEU A 85 -4.71 -31.95 -7.83
C LEU A 85 -3.90 -32.99 -7.03
N ARG A 86 -4.52 -33.67 -6.06
CA ARG A 86 -3.89 -34.77 -5.33
C ARG A 86 -3.54 -35.88 -6.34
N ALA A 87 -2.27 -36.23 -6.42
CA ALA A 87 -1.75 -37.27 -7.29
C ALA A 87 -1.07 -38.35 -6.44
N SER A 88 0.11 -38.85 -6.82
CA SER A 88 0.97 -39.56 -5.89
C SER A 88 1.50 -38.57 -4.84
N GLY A 89 1.25 -38.85 -3.56
CA GLY A 89 1.67 -38.02 -2.44
C GLY A 89 1.00 -38.49 -1.14
N THR A 90 1.65 -38.21 -0.02
CA THR A 90 1.17 -38.50 1.33
C THR A 90 0.20 -37.42 1.81
N GLU A 91 -0.61 -37.71 2.84
CA GLU A 91 -1.53 -36.69 3.38
C GLU A 91 -0.73 -35.56 4.03
N GLU A 92 0.42 -35.86 4.63
CA GLU A 92 1.34 -34.89 5.21
C GLU A 92 1.85 -33.88 4.17
N GLU A 93 2.26 -34.37 2.99
CA GLU A 93 2.69 -33.50 1.87
C GLU A 93 1.53 -32.61 1.37
N TYR A 94 0.31 -33.14 1.30
CA TYR A 94 -0.84 -32.33 0.90
C TYR A 94 -1.17 -31.23 1.92
N VAL A 95 -1.10 -31.55 3.21
CA VAL A 95 -1.32 -30.59 4.28
C VAL A 95 -0.25 -29.51 4.27
N GLU A 96 1.03 -29.86 4.12
CA GLU A 96 2.12 -28.89 4.04
C GLU A 96 1.95 -27.94 2.84
N ARG A 97 1.65 -28.48 1.66
CA ARG A 97 1.39 -27.66 0.46
C ARG A 97 0.22 -26.71 0.68
N ASP A 98 -0.89 -27.20 1.22
CA ASP A 98 -2.10 -26.41 1.42
C ASP A 98 -1.87 -25.30 2.47
N GLN A 99 -1.06 -25.57 3.52
CA GLN A 99 -0.65 -24.57 4.50
C GLN A 99 0.25 -23.49 3.88
N LEU A 100 1.28 -23.89 3.11
CA LEU A 100 2.14 -22.93 2.42
C LEU A 100 1.35 -22.03 1.46
N MET A 101 0.35 -22.58 0.77
CA MET A 101 -0.54 -21.80 -0.10
C MET A 101 -1.36 -20.76 0.67
N GLN A 102 -1.88 -21.13 1.85
CA GLN A 102 -2.58 -20.20 2.73
C GLN A 102 -1.64 -19.08 3.19
N ASP A 103 -0.47 -19.43 3.71
CA ASP A 103 0.52 -18.47 4.21
C ASP A 103 0.95 -17.48 3.12
N ILE A 104 1.23 -17.97 1.90
CA ILE A 104 1.57 -17.11 0.75
C ILE A 104 0.41 -16.19 0.40
N SER A 105 -0.83 -16.69 0.40
CA SER A 105 -2.01 -15.86 0.12
C SER A 105 -2.11 -14.70 1.11
N ASP A 106 -1.95 -14.99 2.41
CA ASP A 106 -2.01 -13.98 3.47
C ASP A 106 -0.88 -12.95 3.34
N MET A 107 0.35 -13.41 3.04
CA MET A 107 1.49 -12.53 2.78
C MET A 107 1.28 -11.63 1.55
N MET A 108 0.67 -12.16 0.48
CA MET A 108 0.32 -11.38 -0.71
C MET A 108 -0.69 -10.28 -0.38
N ASP A 109 -1.70 -10.58 0.42
CA ASP A 109 -2.71 -9.60 0.84
C ASP A 109 -2.10 -8.49 1.71
N VAL A 110 -1.23 -8.85 2.65
CA VAL A 110 -0.46 -7.88 3.46
C VAL A 110 0.42 -6.99 2.57
N ALA A 111 1.14 -7.58 1.61
CA ALA A 111 1.98 -6.82 0.67
C ALA A 111 1.15 -5.86 -0.19
N LEU A 112 -0.03 -6.28 -0.65
CA LEU A 112 -0.96 -5.43 -1.40
C LEU A 112 -1.48 -4.26 -0.55
N LEU A 113 -1.85 -4.51 0.71
CA LEU A 113 -2.28 -3.46 1.63
C LEU A 113 -1.17 -2.44 1.88
N ARG A 114 0.07 -2.91 2.10
CA ARG A 114 1.25 -2.05 2.25
C ARG A 114 1.49 -1.18 1.01
N LYS A 115 1.44 -1.77 -0.19
CA LYS A 115 1.62 -1.05 -1.47
C LYS A 115 0.52 -0.01 -1.68
N LYS A 116 -0.74 -0.32 -1.34
CA LYS A 116 -1.86 0.63 -1.39
C LYS A 116 -1.67 1.80 -0.41
N ALA A 117 -1.28 1.52 0.83
CA ALA A 117 -1.01 2.56 1.83
C ALA A 117 0.13 3.50 1.37
N ALA A 118 1.23 2.95 0.87
CA ALA A 118 2.34 3.74 0.33
C ALA A 118 1.89 4.63 -0.85
N LYS A 119 1.08 4.09 -1.78
CA LYS A 119 0.55 4.85 -2.91
C LYS A 119 -0.35 6.00 -2.46
N GLN A 120 -1.24 5.79 -1.49
CA GLN A 120 -2.10 6.86 -0.97
C GLN A 120 -1.29 7.99 -0.31
N VAL A 121 -0.23 7.65 0.43
CA VAL A 121 0.66 8.66 1.02
C VAL A 121 1.36 9.46 -0.08
N GLN A 122 1.82 8.80 -1.14
CA GLN A 122 2.46 9.46 -2.27
C GLN A 122 1.48 10.37 -3.03
N GLU A 123 0.27 9.90 -3.30
CA GLU A 123 -0.78 10.67 -3.99
C GLU A 123 -1.18 11.92 -3.19
N ARG A 124 -1.30 11.81 -1.85
CA ARG A 124 -1.53 12.97 -0.98
C ARG A 124 -0.40 13.98 -1.06
N ARG A 125 0.86 13.52 -1.05
CA ARG A 125 2.03 14.43 -1.18
C ARG A 125 2.06 15.14 -2.53
N GLU A 126 1.73 14.45 -3.61
CA GLU A 126 1.67 15.04 -4.95
C GLU A 126 0.52 16.04 -5.08
N SER A 127 -0.65 15.73 -4.51
CA SER A 127 -1.81 16.64 -4.44
C SER A 127 -1.50 17.90 -3.63
N ASP A 128 -0.94 17.75 -2.43
CA ASP A 128 -0.53 18.88 -1.59
C ASP A 128 0.52 19.75 -2.31
N GLY A 129 1.47 19.11 -2.99
CA GLY A 129 2.46 19.82 -3.81
C GLY A 129 1.84 20.60 -4.97
N HIS A 130 0.78 20.08 -5.57
CA HIS A 130 0.03 20.80 -6.61
C HIS A 130 -0.69 22.03 -6.05
N LEU A 131 -1.39 21.87 -4.92
CA LEU A 131 -2.09 22.97 -4.24
C LEU A 131 -1.14 24.11 -3.85
N ILE A 132 0.04 23.79 -3.32
CA ILE A 132 1.07 24.79 -2.96
C ILE A 132 1.55 25.55 -4.21
N ARG A 133 1.78 24.83 -5.33
CA ARG A 133 2.20 25.46 -6.59
C ARG A 133 1.14 26.40 -7.14
N GLU A 134 -0.13 25.99 -7.13
CA GLU A 134 -1.25 26.84 -7.55
C GLU A 134 -1.39 28.08 -6.67
N ALA A 135 -1.30 27.93 -5.35
CA ALA A 135 -1.36 29.03 -4.41
C ALA A 135 -0.22 30.05 -4.63
N ALA A 136 0.99 29.56 -4.92
CA ALA A 136 2.14 30.42 -5.24
C ALA A 136 1.92 31.22 -6.54
N LEU A 137 1.42 30.58 -7.60
CA LEU A 137 1.10 31.27 -8.87
C LEU A 137 0.02 32.33 -8.69
N MET A 138 -1.03 32.04 -7.91
CA MET A 138 -2.09 33.01 -7.62
C MET A 138 -1.59 34.19 -6.77
N SER A 139 -0.64 33.96 -5.85
CA SER A 139 0.02 35.03 -5.10
C SER A 139 0.85 35.95 -6.00
N MET A 140 1.64 35.38 -6.91
CA MET A 140 2.43 36.14 -7.89
C MET A 140 1.55 36.93 -8.86
N LYS A 141 0.44 36.34 -9.33
CA LYS A 141 -0.53 37.04 -10.19
C LYS A 141 -1.18 38.24 -9.49
N ARG A 142 -1.52 38.12 -8.20
CA ARG A 142 -2.03 39.25 -7.40
C ARG A 142 -0.98 40.33 -7.22
N LYS A 143 0.28 39.96 -6.99
CA LYS A 143 1.39 40.92 -6.84
C LYS A 143 1.74 41.63 -8.15
N ALA A 144 1.64 40.96 -9.30
CA ALA A 144 1.79 41.57 -10.62
C ALA A 144 0.66 42.58 -10.93
N ALA A 145 -0.59 42.25 -10.59
CA ALA A 145 -1.72 43.17 -10.74
C ALA A 145 -1.65 44.37 -9.76
N GLN A 146 -0.94 44.24 -8.65
CA GLN A 146 -0.72 45.33 -7.69
C GLN A 146 0.41 46.28 -8.12
N ASN A 147 1.42 45.77 -8.84
CA ASN A 147 2.53 46.57 -9.37
C ASN A 147 2.16 47.39 -10.63
N ASP A 148 1.05 47.07 -11.32
CA ASP A 148 0.56 47.84 -12.46
C ASP A 148 -0.25 49.09 -12.05
N PHE A 149 -0.48 49.31 -10.74
CA PHE A 149 -1.23 50.46 -10.22
C PHE A 149 -0.34 51.55 -9.58
N ASP A 150 1.00 51.40 -9.59
CA ASP A 150 1.94 52.31 -8.92
C ASP A 150 3.07 52.78 -9.85
N HIS A 151 2.71 53.38 -11.00
CA HIS A 151 3.64 54.23 -11.74
C HIS A 151 2.97 55.43 -12.40
N THR A 152 2.61 56.44 -11.59
CA THR A 152 2.69 57.85 -12.01
C THR A 152 2.61 58.76 -10.78
N GLN A 153 3.77 59.22 -10.31
CA GLN A 153 3.89 60.36 -9.40
C GLN A 153 4.79 61.41 -10.05
N ALA A 154 4.24 62.60 -10.30
CA ALA A 154 4.99 63.85 -10.36
C ALA A 154 4.06 65.04 -10.02
N GLU A 155 4.24 65.53 -8.79
CA GLU A 155 4.00 66.88 -8.22
C GLU A 155 2.62 67.60 -8.30
N SER A 156 2.35 68.40 -7.27
CA SER A 156 1.09 69.11 -6.89
C SER A 156 1.37 70.62 -6.65
N PRO A 157 0.41 71.52 -6.31
CA PRO A 157 -0.92 71.89 -6.87
C PRO A 157 -1.07 73.47 -6.94
N PRO A 158 -2.24 74.19 -7.03
CA PRO A 158 -3.39 74.17 -6.08
C PRO A 158 -4.84 74.48 -6.61
N ALA A 159 -5.84 74.10 -5.78
CA ALA A 159 -7.19 74.70 -5.57
C ALA A 159 -8.25 74.59 -6.71
N LYS A 160 -9.49 74.07 -6.55
CA LYS A 160 -10.53 74.33 -5.54
C LYS A 160 -11.79 73.45 -5.80
N LEU A 161 -12.53 73.17 -4.70
CA LEU A 161 -13.99 72.88 -4.57
C LEU A 161 -14.55 71.44 -4.79
N MET A 162 -15.11 70.90 -3.68
CA MET A 162 -16.35 70.09 -3.46
C MET A 162 -16.58 68.86 -4.39
N ASP A 163 -16.99 67.67 -3.95
CA ASP A 163 -17.85 67.27 -2.85
C ASP A 163 -17.73 65.75 -2.62
N ASN A 164 -18.07 65.32 -1.41
CA ASN A 164 -18.67 64.03 -1.03
C ASN A 164 -18.16 62.68 -1.61
N GLN A 165 -17.38 61.93 -0.81
CA GLN A 165 -17.68 60.51 -0.53
C GLN A 165 -16.79 59.95 0.60
N LYS A 166 -17.26 60.08 1.85
CA LYS A 166 -16.79 59.25 2.96
C LYS A 166 -17.60 57.95 2.98
N SER A 167 -17.13 56.90 2.31
CA SER A 167 -17.45 55.50 2.66
C SER A 167 -16.78 54.54 1.68
N SER A 168 -15.51 54.16 1.87
CA SER A 168 -14.99 52.90 1.33
C SER A 168 -13.56 52.55 1.79
N ARG A 169 -13.20 52.84 3.06
CA ARG A 169 -11.91 52.36 3.62
C ARG A 169 -12.06 51.34 4.75
N GLN A 170 -13.29 51.02 5.14
CA GLN A 170 -13.56 50.06 6.22
C GLN A 170 -13.96 48.67 5.72
N ALA A 171 -14.26 48.51 4.43
CA ALA A 171 -14.73 47.24 3.86
C ALA A 171 -13.58 46.27 3.51
N THR A 172 -12.46 46.76 2.97
CA THR A 172 -11.37 45.92 2.45
C THR A 172 -10.47 45.31 3.55
N VAL A 173 -10.39 45.94 4.72
CA VAL A 173 -9.67 45.39 5.88
C VAL A 173 -10.44 44.23 6.51
N ARG A 174 -11.78 44.31 6.52
CA ARG A 174 -12.67 43.33 7.18
C ARG A 174 -12.69 41.98 6.44
N GLU A 175 -12.49 42.01 5.13
CA GLU A 175 -12.57 40.83 4.27
C GLU A 175 -11.27 39.99 4.29
N SER A 176 -10.12 40.63 4.43
CA SER A 176 -8.82 39.93 4.59
C SER A 176 -8.69 39.27 5.98
N THR A 177 -9.20 39.91 7.04
CA THR A 177 -9.31 39.30 8.37
C THR A 177 -10.30 38.14 8.40
N SER A 178 -11.33 38.16 7.54
CA SER A 178 -12.36 37.12 7.46
C SER A 178 -11.81 35.79 6.91
N PHE A 179 -10.93 35.83 5.90
CA PHE A 179 -10.34 34.61 5.33
C PHE A 179 -9.33 33.95 6.29
N VAL A 180 -8.47 34.74 6.94
CA VAL A 180 -7.52 34.24 7.95
C VAL A 180 -8.27 33.68 9.16
N ALA A 181 -9.36 34.33 9.58
CA ALA A 181 -10.24 33.81 10.63
C ALA A 181 -10.88 32.47 10.23
N SER A 182 -11.38 32.36 8.99
CA SER A 182 -11.97 31.11 8.47
C SER A 182 -10.96 29.96 8.42
N PHE A 183 -9.72 30.25 8.00
CA PHE A 183 -8.64 29.24 7.99
C PHE A 183 -8.23 28.83 9.42
N THR A 184 -8.16 29.78 10.34
CA THR A 184 -7.86 29.51 11.76
C THR A 184 -8.94 28.61 12.38
N LEU A 185 -10.21 28.89 12.12
CA LEU A 185 -11.33 28.07 12.58
C LEU A 185 -11.30 26.65 11.98
N MET A 186 -11.00 26.50 10.69
CA MET A 186 -10.85 25.17 10.09
C MET A 186 -9.68 24.38 10.69
N MET A 187 -8.56 25.05 11.00
CA MET A 187 -7.40 24.41 11.60
C MET A 187 -7.67 23.99 13.05
N GLU A 188 -8.35 24.85 13.83
CA GLU A 188 -8.81 24.52 15.18
C GLU A 188 -9.80 23.35 15.17
N GLU A 189 -10.74 23.34 14.22
CA GLU A 189 -11.71 22.24 14.07
C GLU A 189 -11.02 20.93 13.65
N SER A 190 -10.04 20.99 12.75
CA SER A 190 -9.24 19.81 12.37
C SER A 190 -8.42 19.27 13.54
N ASN A 191 -7.86 20.14 14.36
CA ASN A 191 -7.13 19.75 15.56
C ASN A 191 -8.08 19.17 16.63
N ARG A 192 -9.28 19.73 16.77
CA ARG A 192 -10.34 19.23 17.67
C ARG A 192 -10.76 17.81 17.28
N ILE A 193 -11.06 17.57 16.01
CA ILE A 193 -11.45 16.24 15.50
C ILE A 193 -10.33 15.22 15.74
N LYS A 194 -9.07 15.58 15.46
CA LYS A 194 -7.93 14.69 15.73
C LYS A 194 -7.75 14.40 17.22
N ALA A 195 -7.96 15.39 18.08
CA ALA A 195 -7.88 15.20 19.53
C ALA A 195 -8.99 14.26 20.03
N GLU A 196 -10.22 14.40 19.54
CA GLU A 196 -11.35 13.53 19.85
C GLU A 196 -11.11 12.09 19.35
N GLU A 197 -10.57 11.93 18.14
CA GLU A 197 -10.22 10.60 17.60
C GLU A 197 -9.14 9.91 18.44
N ILE A 198 -8.12 10.65 18.89
CA ILE A 198 -7.08 10.13 19.79
C ILE A 198 -7.69 9.77 21.15
N ALA A 199 -8.61 10.56 21.67
CA ALA A 199 -9.28 10.29 22.94
C ALA A 199 -10.12 9.01 22.86
N MET A 200 -10.92 8.84 21.80
CA MET A 200 -11.71 7.63 21.58
C MET A 200 -10.84 6.37 21.47
N LYS A 201 -9.74 6.43 20.71
CA LYS A 201 -8.81 5.29 20.60
C LYS A 201 -8.16 4.94 21.95
N ARG A 202 -7.87 5.93 22.80
CA ARG A 202 -7.34 5.69 24.14
C ARG A 202 -8.37 5.04 25.06
N GLU A 203 -9.63 5.47 24.98
CA GLU A 203 -10.72 4.87 25.75
C GLU A 203 -11.00 3.42 25.32
N GLU A 204 -11.00 3.16 24.01
CA GLU A 204 -11.16 1.82 23.45
C GLU A 204 -10.06 0.87 23.95
N ILE A 205 -8.79 1.29 23.90
CA ILE A 205 -7.66 0.52 24.43
C ILE A 205 -7.82 0.27 25.94
N ALA A 206 -8.27 1.26 26.71
CA ALA A 206 -8.46 1.11 28.15
C ALA A 206 -9.58 0.10 28.48
N LEU A 207 -10.67 0.10 27.71
CA LEU A 207 -11.76 -0.87 27.86
C LEU A 207 -11.30 -2.28 27.49
N GLU A 208 -10.52 -2.43 26.43
CA GLU A 208 -9.96 -3.71 26.02
C GLU A 208 -9.01 -4.30 27.07
N GLN A 209 -8.15 -3.45 27.66
CA GLN A 209 -7.27 -3.85 28.77
C GLN A 209 -8.07 -4.31 30.00
N ARG A 210 -9.11 -3.56 30.39
CA ARG A 210 -9.96 -3.93 31.54
C ARG A 210 -10.72 -5.24 31.29
N LYS A 211 -11.16 -5.49 30.06
CA LYS A 211 -11.80 -6.75 29.68
C LYS A 211 -10.84 -7.93 29.82
N LEU A 212 -9.60 -7.77 29.35
CA LEU A 212 -8.56 -8.78 29.47
C LEU A 212 -8.24 -9.11 30.93
N GLU A 213 -8.14 -8.09 31.79
CA GLU A 213 -7.91 -8.29 33.23
C GLU A 213 -9.04 -9.08 33.91
N LEU A 214 -10.30 -8.79 33.57
CA LEU A 214 -11.46 -9.52 34.10
C LEU A 214 -11.47 -10.97 33.64
N GLU A 215 -11.11 -11.23 32.39
CA GLU A 215 -11.00 -12.59 31.85
C GLU A 215 -9.86 -13.38 32.54
N GLN A 216 -8.72 -12.73 32.77
CA GLN A 216 -7.61 -13.31 33.53
C GLN A 216 -8.00 -13.59 35.00
N ALA A 217 -8.72 -12.67 35.64
CA ALA A 217 -9.20 -12.86 37.00
C ALA A 217 -10.20 -14.04 37.10
N SER A 218 -11.15 -14.10 36.16
CA SER A 218 -12.14 -15.18 36.06
C SER A 218 -11.50 -16.55 35.86
N THR A 219 -10.51 -16.64 34.95
CA THR A 219 -9.76 -17.89 34.73
C THR A 219 -8.95 -18.31 35.94
N ILE A 220 -8.32 -17.37 36.66
CA ILE A 220 -7.61 -17.65 37.91
C ILE A 220 -8.57 -18.16 39.00
N GLU A 221 -9.75 -17.57 39.12
CA GLU A 221 -10.76 -17.99 40.10
C GLU A 221 -11.29 -19.39 39.78
N MET A 222 -11.58 -19.68 38.52
CA MET A 222 -11.97 -21.02 38.06
C MET A 222 -10.89 -22.07 38.35
N MET A 223 -9.61 -21.74 38.09
CA MET A 223 -8.49 -22.64 38.41
C MET A 223 -8.32 -22.88 39.91
N LYS A 224 -8.63 -21.89 40.77
CA LYS A 224 -8.63 -22.08 42.23
C LYS A 224 -9.80 -22.95 42.68
N ALA A 225 -11.00 -22.75 42.11
CA ALA A 225 -12.18 -23.55 42.43
C ALA A 225 -12.01 -25.03 42.06
N MET A 226 -11.25 -25.34 41.01
CA MET A 226 -10.91 -26.71 40.60
C MET A 226 -9.86 -27.40 41.48
N ARG A 227 -9.19 -26.67 42.39
CA ARG A 227 -8.11 -27.18 43.25
C ARG A 227 -8.56 -27.49 44.68
N ASN A 228 -9.74 -27.02 45.09
CA ASN A 228 -10.40 -27.38 46.35
C ASN A 228 -11.36 -28.54 46.14
#